data_AF-A0A653BQC3-F1
#
_entry.id   AF-A0A653BQC3-F1
#
_cell.length_a   1.000
_cell.length_b   1.000
_cell.length_c   1.000
_cell.angle_alpha   90.00
_cell.angle_beta   90.00
_cell.angle_gamma   90.00
#
_symmetry.space_group_name_H-M   'P 1'
#
loop_
_entity.id
_entity.type
_entity.pdbx_description
1 polymer ?
#
loop_
_entity_poly.entity_id
_entity_poly.type
_entity_poly.pdbx_seq_one_letter_code
_entity_poly.pdbx_strand_id
1 'polypeptide(L)' 'MAPSRFGKLFTTFCLALAIFSVLVTASGAAYRKPPFNGSIFGKRTNEIDGTSKALSAMCEIASEACQTWFPGQDK' A
#
# COMPACT_ATOMS: atom_id res chain seq x y z
N MET A 1 -46.31 33.57 13.62
CA MET A 1 -45.69 33.63 12.27
C MET A 1 -44.21 33.24 12.39
N ALA A 2 -43.92 31.95 12.16
CA ALA A 2 -42.62 31.27 11.96
C ALA A 2 -41.28 31.87 12.50
N PRO A 3 -40.88 31.60 13.75
CA PRO A 3 -39.46 31.66 14.19
C PRO A 3 -38.60 30.56 13.55
N SER A 4 -39.22 29.64 12.79
CA SER A 4 -38.59 28.43 12.25
C SER A 4 -37.49 28.69 11.22
N ARG A 5 -37.40 29.87 10.60
CA ARG A 5 -36.36 30.15 9.59
C ARG A 5 -35.00 30.36 10.23
N PHE A 6 -34.94 31.03 11.37
CA PHE A 6 -33.69 31.26 12.09
C PHE A 6 -33.15 29.96 12.69
N GLY A 7 -34.01 29.15 13.31
CA GLY A 7 -33.63 27.83 13.82
C GLY A 7 -33.12 26.90 12.71
N LYS A 8 -33.80 26.87 11.56
CA LYS A 8 -33.34 26.09 10.40
C LYS A 8 -31.98 26.58 9.89
N LEU A 9 -31.78 27.90 9.77
CA LEU A 9 -30.53 28.49 9.31
C LEU A 9 -29.37 28.17 10.29
N PHE A 10 -29.63 28.29 11.58
CA PHE A 10 -28.66 27.96 12.63
C PHE A 10 -28.27 26.48 12.60
N THR A 11 -29.25 25.57 12.52
CA THR A 11 -28.99 24.13 12.41
C THR A 11 -28.21 23.79 11.13
N THR A 12 -28.56 24.40 9.99
CA THR A 12 -27.81 24.17 8.74
C THR A 12 -26.38 24.67 8.82
N PHE A 13 -26.15 25.80 9.49
CA PHE A 13 -24.82 26.36 9.70
C PHE A 13 -23.96 25.47 10.60
N CYS A 14 -24.51 25.02 11.73
CA CYS A 14 -23.82 24.08 12.63
C CYS A 14 -23.48 22.76 11.92
N LEU A 15 -24.40 22.22 11.11
CA LEU A 15 -24.16 21.00 10.34
C LEU A 15 -23.04 21.19 9.32
N ALA A 16 -23.03 22.32 8.60
CA ALA A 16 -21.98 22.64 7.63
C ALA A 16 -20.60 22.75 8.29
N LEU A 17 -20.51 23.38 9.47
CA LEU A 17 -19.27 23.47 10.24
C LEU A 17 -18.78 22.10 10.71
N ALA A 18 -19.69 21.23 11.17
CA ALA A 18 -19.33 19.87 11.57
C ALA A 18 -18.75 19.07 10.40
N ILE A 19 -19.41 19.10 9.23
CA ILE A 19 -18.92 18.45 8.01
C ILE A 19 -17.55 19.00 7.60
N PHE A 20 -17.40 20.33 7.60
CA PHE A 20 -16.13 20.98 7.25
C PHE A 20 -14.98 20.53 8.18
N SER A 21 -15.22 20.48 9.49
CA SER A 21 -14.21 20.02 10.46
C SER A 21 -13.73 18.58 10.19
N VAL A 22 -14.65 17.68 9.88
CA VAL A 22 -14.32 16.29 9.51
C VAL A 22 -13.48 16.24 8.23
N LEU A 23 -13.87 16.99 7.19
CA LEU A 23 -13.12 17.03 5.93
C LEU A 23 -11.70 17.58 6.10
N VAL A 24 -11.51 18.60 6.94
CA VAL A 24 -10.19 19.15 7.27
C VAL A 24 -9.33 18.13 8.02
N THR A 25 -9.92 17.33 8.92
CA THR A 25 -9.16 16.25 9.59
C THR A 25 -8.84 15.08 8.65
N ALA A 26 -9.73 14.76 7.70
CA ALA A 26 -9.53 13.70 6.72
C ALA A 26 -8.45 14.04 5.68
N SER A 27 -8.32 15.31 5.29
CA SER A 27 -7.28 15.75 4.36
C SER A 27 -5.87 15.65 4.95
N GLY A 28 -5.73 15.77 6.27
CA GLY A 28 -4.46 15.54 6.97
C GLY A 28 -4.03 14.06 7.03
N ALA A 29 -4.99 13.13 7.08
CA ALA A 29 -4.72 11.69 7.13
C ALA A 29 -4.35 11.09 5.76
N ALA A 30 -4.84 11.67 4.66
CA ALA A 30 -4.50 11.27 3.29
C ALA A 30 -3.16 11.86 2.79
N TYR A 31 -2.58 12.83 3.50
CA TYR A 31 -1.26 13.41 3.18
C TYR A 31 -0.10 12.49 3.57
N ARG A 32 -0.36 11.48 4.41
CA ARG A 32 0.53 10.32 4.52
C ARG A 32 0.40 9.58 3.19
N LYS A 33 1.20 10.01 2.19
CA LYS A 33 1.42 9.25 0.95
C LYS A 33 1.44 7.78 1.38
N PRO A 34 0.48 6.93 0.95
CA PRO A 34 0.68 5.49 1.08
C PRO A 34 2.10 5.22 0.59
N PRO A 35 2.90 4.41 1.30
CA PRO A 35 4.33 4.28 1.06
C PRO A 35 4.58 3.60 -0.29
N PHE A 36 4.34 4.33 -1.38
CA PHE A 36 4.67 4.00 -2.75
C PHE A 36 6.07 4.52 -3.10
N ASN A 37 6.85 4.98 -2.11
CA ASN A 37 8.27 5.24 -2.24
C ASN A 37 9.03 3.90 -2.13
N GLY A 38 8.69 3.02 -3.06
CA GLY A 38 8.78 1.57 -2.93
C GLY A 38 7.52 0.99 -3.55
N SER A 39 7.41 1.04 -4.87
CA SER A 39 6.54 0.08 -5.55
C SER A 39 6.84 -1.31 -4.97
N ILE A 40 5.84 -2.20 -4.84
CA ILE A 40 6.15 -3.61 -4.56
C ILE A 40 7.01 -4.21 -5.69
N PHE A 41 7.01 -3.55 -6.86
CA PHE A 41 7.89 -3.74 -8.01
C PHE A 41 9.06 -2.73 -8.04
N GLY A 42 9.31 -2.03 -6.94
CA GLY A 42 10.34 -1.01 -6.81
C GLY A 42 11.70 -1.68 -6.92
N LYS A 43 12.42 -1.35 -7.99
CA LYS A 43 13.79 -1.76 -8.28
C LYS A 43 14.66 -1.61 -7.03
N ARG A 44 14.87 -2.71 -6.30
CA ARG A 44 15.67 -2.73 -5.08
C ARG A 44 17.14 -2.66 -5.46
N THR A 45 17.63 -1.46 -5.70
CA THR A 45 19.04 -1.21 -6.04
C THR A 45 19.99 -1.53 -4.87
N ASN A 46 19.48 -1.73 -3.64
CA ASN A 46 20.30 -1.97 -2.45
C ASN A 46 19.75 -3.04 -1.49
N GLU A 47 19.06 -4.06 -2.01
CA GLU A 47 18.77 -5.32 -1.29
C GLU A 47 19.35 -6.53 -2.04
N ILE A 48 20.38 -6.27 -2.85
CA ILE A 48 20.99 -7.24 -3.74
C ILE A 48 21.55 -8.39 -2.91
N ASP A 49 22.11 -8.18 -1.72
CA ASP A 49 22.69 -9.28 -0.94
C ASP A 49 21.65 -10.25 -0.37
N GLY A 50 20.57 -9.76 0.26
CA GLY A 50 19.54 -10.61 0.85
C GLY A 50 18.70 -11.32 -0.21
N THR A 51 18.32 -10.59 -1.26
CA THR A 51 17.50 -11.14 -2.37
C THR A 51 18.34 -12.05 -3.27
N SER A 52 19.61 -11.72 -3.56
CA SER A 52 20.46 -12.61 -4.35
C SER A 52 20.82 -13.87 -3.59
N LYS A 53 20.99 -13.82 -2.25
CA LYS A 53 21.15 -15.04 -1.44
C LYS A 53 19.90 -15.91 -1.49
N ALA A 54 18.72 -15.33 -1.34
CA ALA A 54 17.46 -16.07 -1.48
C ALA A 54 17.27 -16.65 -2.89
N LEU A 55 17.59 -15.88 -3.94
CA LEU A 55 17.51 -16.32 -5.33
C LEU A 55 18.55 -17.41 -5.65
N SER A 56 19.76 -17.31 -5.09
CA SER A 56 20.80 -18.34 -5.22
C SER A 56 20.38 -19.64 -4.54
N ALA A 57 19.81 -19.57 -3.34
CA ALA A 57 19.26 -20.75 -2.67
C ALA A 57 18.12 -21.39 -3.48
N MET A 58 17.24 -20.58 -4.06
CA MET A 58 16.17 -21.06 -4.95
C MET A 58 16.72 -21.73 -6.22
N CYS A 59 17.78 -21.17 -6.79
CA CYS A 59 18.45 -21.73 -7.98
C CYS A 59 19.09 -23.08 -7.67
N GLU A 60 19.74 -23.22 -6.52
CA GLU A 60 20.33 -24.48 -6.08
C GLU A 60 19.27 -25.57 -5.93
N ILE A 61 18.18 -25.26 -5.22
CA ILE A 61 17.04 -26.20 -5.04
C ILE A 61 16.46 -26.62 -6.40
N ALA A 62 16.27 -25.66 -7.31
CA ALA A 62 15.79 -25.96 -8.65
C ALA A 62 16.78 -26.85 -9.43
N SER A 63 18.09 -26.64 -9.27
CA SER A 63 19.11 -27.44 -9.93
C SER A 63 19.16 -28.89 -9.39
N GLU A 64 19.04 -29.07 -8.07
CA GLU A 64 18.98 -30.40 -7.43
C GLU A 64 17.72 -31.16 -7.86
N ALA A 65 16.58 -30.48 -7.90
CA ALA A 65 15.32 -31.06 -8.37
C ALA A 65 15.41 -31.46 -9.84
N CYS A 66 15.98 -30.60 -10.69
CA CYS A 66 16.18 -30.89 -12.10
C CYS A 66 17.13 -32.08 -12.32
N GLN A 67 18.23 -32.19 -11.56
CA GLN A 67 19.13 -33.35 -11.65
C GLN A 67 18.47 -34.65 -11.16
N THR A 68 17.58 -34.54 -10.17
CA THR A 68 16.81 -35.69 -9.66
C THR A 68 15.77 -36.15 -10.68
N TRP A 69 15.10 -35.22 -11.36
CA TRP A 69 14.08 -35.52 -12.37
C TRP A 69 14.68 -35.91 -13.72
N PHE A 70 15.86 -35.39 -14.03
CA PHE A 70 16.60 -35.65 -15.25
C PHE A 70 18.03 -36.08 -14.90
N PRO A 71 18.21 -37.28 -14.30
CA PRO A 71 19.55 -37.85 -14.15
C PRO A 71 20.17 -37.91 -15.55
N GLY A 72 21.41 -37.42 -15.66
CA GLY A 72 22.07 -37.15 -16.95
C GLY A 72 21.70 -38.17 -18.01
N GLN A 73 21.15 -37.70 -19.13
CA GLN A 73 21.00 -38.52 -20.31
C GLN A 73 22.42 -38.82 -20.81
N ASP A 74 23.01 -39.92 -20.36
CA ASP A 74 24.24 -40.46 -20.92
C ASP A 74 24.05 -40.63 -22.44
N LYS A 75 24.79 -39.82 -23.19
CA LYS A 75 25.14 -40.07 -24.59
C LYS A 75 26.58 -39.64 -24.82
#